data_AF-A0A257HQ63-F1
#
_entry.id   AF-A0A257HQ63-F1
#
_cell.length_a   1.000
_cell.length_b   1.000
_cell.length_c   1.000
_cell.angle_alpha   90.00
_cell.angle_beta   90.00
_cell.angle_gamma   90.00
#
_symmetry.space_group_name_H-M   'P 1'
#
loop_
_entity.id
_entity.type
_entity.pdbx_description
1 polymer ?
#
loop_
_entity_poly.entity_id
_entity_poly.type
_entity_poly.pdbx_seq_one_letter_code
_entity_poly.pdbx_strand_id
1 'polypeptide(L)'
;MEMRKMIQMWRNSLAVIADFKKLKQHAFARQIVAAINDEWNRRSRTPIRPDQAFAWPSTYAPKGYGGLSTDDWMQEGLLNFMGYKVGNTEGESQRVRELILAEIFNGSLPPVFPKQYLQEWGLPSSSVRLQKLAEAIAAFTRNAKRRRD
;
A
#
# COMPACT_ATOMS: atom_id res chain seq x y z
N MET A 1 -7.03 18.73 -3.69
CA MET A 1 -7.13 18.55 -5.16
C MET A 1 -6.42 17.27 -5.55
N GLU A 2 -7.11 16.39 -6.30
CA GLU A 2 -6.57 15.13 -6.82
C GLU A 2 -5.33 15.33 -7.70
N MET A 3 -4.31 14.46 -7.56
CA MET A 3 -3.04 14.58 -8.29
C MET A 3 -3.24 14.56 -9.81
N ARG A 4 -4.16 13.70 -10.30
CA ARG A 4 -4.50 13.62 -11.73
C ARG A 4 -5.08 14.94 -12.26
N LYS A 5 -5.93 15.60 -11.48
CA LYS A 5 -6.51 16.89 -11.85
C LYS A 5 -5.45 17.99 -11.87
N MET A 6 -4.52 17.99 -10.91
CA MET A 6 -3.39 18.91 -10.90
C MET A 6 -2.49 18.75 -12.12
N ILE A 7 -2.14 17.51 -12.49
CA ILE A 7 -1.33 17.24 -13.69
C ILE A 7 -2.05 17.72 -14.96
N GLN A 8 -3.36 17.46 -15.08
CA GLN A 8 -4.13 17.94 -16.22
C GLN A 8 -4.13 19.47 -16.32
N MET A 9 -4.36 20.17 -15.20
CA MET A 9 -4.34 21.63 -15.15
C MET A 9 -2.96 22.19 -15.49
N TRP A 10 -1.89 21.58 -14.98
CA TRP A 10 -0.51 21.95 -15.29
C TRP A 10 -0.21 21.83 -16.78
N ARG A 11 -0.56 20.69 -17.41
CA ARG A 11 -0.39 20.46 -18.86
C ARG A 11 -1.17 21.47 -19.69
N ASN A 12 -2.42 21.74 -19.32
CA ASN A 12 -3.27 22.71 -20.01
C ASN A 12 -2.69 24.12 -19.93
N SER A 13 -2.19 24.53 -18.75
CA SER A 13 -1.57 25.84 -18.58
C SER A 13 -0.26 25.99 -19.36
N LEU A 14 0.56 24.94 -19.44
CA LEU A 14 1.74 24.95 -20.31
C LEU A 14 1.37 25.09 -21.79
N ALA A 15 0.32 24.39 -22.25
CA ALA A 15 -0.17 24.52 -23.61
C ALA A 15 -0.65 25.95 -23.92
N VAL A 16 -1.27 26.64 -22.96
CA VAL A 16 -1.66 28.06 -23.10
C VAL A 16 -0.44 28.98 -23.19
N ILE A 17 0.61 28.73 -22.40
CA ILE A 17 1.85 29.52 -22.41
C ILE A 17 2.60 29.35 -23.74
N ALA A 18 2.61 28.14 -24.32
CA ALA A 18 3.28 27.85 -25.58
C ALA A 18 2.57 28.47 -26.81
N ASP A 19 1.30 28.84 -26.68
CA ASP A 19 0.50 29.43 -27.76
C ASP A 19 0.61 30.97 -27.76
N PHE A 20 1.29 31.53 -28.75
CA PHE A 20 1.45 32.98 -28.93
C PHE A 20 0.12 33.70 -29.18
N LYS A 21 -0.92 33.01 -29.66
CA LYS A 21 -2.26 33.61 -29.85
C LYS A 21 -2.97 33.85 -28.52
N LYS A 22 -2.50 33.23 -27.43
CA LYS A 22 -3.09 33.31 -26.08
C LYS A 22 -2.31 34.21 -25.12
N LEU A 23 -1.60 35.20 -25.64
CA LEU A 23 -0.79 36.14 -24.85
C LEU A 23 -1.56 36.76 -23.66
N LYS A 24 -2.83 37.10 -23.85
CA LYS A 24 -3.69 37.67 -22.78
C LYS A 24 -3.89 36.72 -21.60
N GLN A 25 -3.78 35.41 -21.82
CA GLN A 25 -3.95 34.37 -20.80
C GLN A 25 -2.62 33.88 -20.20
N HIS A 26 -1.47 34.31 -20.72
CA HIS A 26 -0.15 33.83 -20.26
C HIS A 26 0.08 34.11 -18.78
N ALA A 27 -0.25 35.31 -18.30
CA ALA A 27 -0.04 35.69 -16.91
C ALA A 27 -0.79 34.75 -15.95
N PHE A 28 -2.07 34.49 -16.22
CA PHE A 28 -2.88 33.57 -15.44
C PHE A 28 -2.39 32.12 -15.53
N ALA A 29 -2.03 31.65 -16.73
CA ALA A 29 -1.49 30.30 -16.92
C ALA A 29 -0.18 30.09 -16.13
N ARG A 30 0.70 31.10 -16.07
CA ARG A 30 1.91 31.06 -15.25
C ARG A 30 1.61 31.03 -13.76
N GLN A 31 0.61 31.78 -13.29
CA GLN A 31 0.17 31.70 -11.90
C GLN A 31 -0.34 30.29 -11.53
N ILE A 32 -1.10 29.65 -12.41
CA ILE A 32 -1.54 28.26 -12.19
C ILE A 32 -0.34 27.31 -12.10
N VAL A 33 0.63 27.42 -13.02
CA VAL A 33 1.84 26.57 -13.00
C VAL A 33 2.62 26.78 -11.70
N ALA A 34 2.82 28.03 -11.28
CA ALA A 34 3.50 28.36 -10.03
C ALA A 34 2.79 27.75 -8.82
N ALA A 35 1.47 27.96 -8.70
CA ALA A 35 0.68 27.41 -7.60
C ALA A 35 0.69 25.87 -7.56
N ILE A 36 0.69 25.20 -8.72
CA ILE A 36 0.80 23.73 -8.78
C ILE A 36 2.18 23.27 -8.34
N ASN A 37 3.25 23.93 -8.78
CA ASN A 37 4.61 23.61 -8.36
C ASN A 37 4.81 23.82 -6.85
N ASP A 38 4.23 24.89 -6.30
CA ASP A 38 4.24 25.14 -4.85
C ASP A 38 3.51 24.05 -4.07
N GLU A 39 2.36 23.59 -4.56
CA GLU A 39 1.62 22.47 -3.95
C GLU A 39 2.40 21.15 -4.06
N TRP A 40 3.09 20.89 -5.16
CA TRP A 40 3.99 19.73 -5.28
C TRP A 40 5.16 19.81 -4.31
N ASN A 41 5.79 20.98 -4.18
CA ASN A 41 6.85 21.22 -3.21
C ASN A 41 6.36 21.07 -1.77
N ARG A 42 5.15 21.54 -1.46
CA ARG A 42 4.54 21.36 -0.14
C ARG A 42 4.33 19.88 0.17
N ARG A 43 3.81 19.10 -0.78
CA ARG A 43 3.60 17.65 -0.62
C ARG A 43 4.91 16.87 -0.48
N SER A 44 5.94 17.22 -1.26
CA SER A 44 7.25 16.56 -1.17
C SER A 44 7.99 16.89 0.13
N ARG A 45 7.77 18.08 0.69
CA ARG A 45 8.33 18.51 1.98
C ARG A 45 7.46 18.14 3.19
N THR A 46 6.24 17.64 2.99
CA THR A 46 5.40 17.18 4.10
C THR A 46 6.08 15.95 4.68
N PRO A 47 6.59 16.01 5.93
CA PRO A 47 7.23 14.85 6.54
C PRO A 47 6.19 13.74 6.62
N ILE A 48 6.57 12.53 6.19
CA ILE A 48 5.69 11.39 6.44
C ILE A 48 5.57 11.28 7.95
N ARG A 49 4.34 11.40 8.46
CA ARG A 49 4.13 11.36 9.90
C ARG A 49 4.61 9.98 10.38
N PRO A 50 5.51 9.88 11.38
CA PRO A 50 6.06 8.58 11.80
C PRO A 50 4.99 7.56 12.24
N ASP A 51 3.84 8.03 12.73
CA ASP A 51 2.66 7.20 13.06
C ASP A 51 1.92 6.66 11.82
N GLN A 52 2.19 7.22 10.65
CA GLN A 52 1.59 6.87 9.36
C GLN A 52 2.56 6.17 8.41
N ALA A 53 3.80 5.93 8.84
CA ALA A 53 4.81 5.18 8.10
C ALA A 53 5.38 4.04 8.92
N PHE A 54 5.88 3.04 8.21
CA PHE A 54 6.63 1.94 8.79
C PHE A 54 7.69 1.49 7.79
N ALA A 55 8.77 0.89 8.30
CA ALA A 55 9.77 0.26 7.45
C ALA A 55 9.18 -1.01 6.83
N TRP A 56 9.29 -1.16 5.51
CA TRP A 56 8.79 -2.36 4.85
C TRP A 56 9.51 -3.61 5.40
N PRO A 57 8.78 -4.68 5.79
CA PRO A 57 9.39 -5.83 6.42
C PRO A 57 10.30 -6.60 5.46
N SER A 58 11.44 -7.04 5.98
CA SER A 58 12.42 -7.83 5.20
C SER A 58 11.90 -9.24 4.90
N THR A 59 12.24 -9.76 3.72
CA THR A 59 11.99 -11.16 3.34
C THR A 59 13.24 -12.02 3.42
N TYR A 60 14.33 -11.50 4.01
CA TYR A 60 15.52 -12.29 4.28
C TYR A 60 15.20 -13.41 5.28
N ALA A 61 15.62 -14.64 4.96
CA ALA A 61 15.23 -15.84 5.68
C ALA A 61 16.47 -16.72 5.93
N PRO A 62 17.24 -16.47 6.99
CA PRO A 62 18.35 -17.35 7.36
C PRO A 62 17.81 -18.73 7.77
N LYS A 63 18.66 -19.77 7.64
CA LYS A 63 18.37 -21.13 8.12
C LYS A 63 18.02 -21.10 9.61
N GLY A 64 16.93 -21.76 9.98
CA GLY A 64 16.49 -21.87 11.37
C GLY A 64 17.18 -23.03 12.08
N TYR A 65 17.30 -22.93 13.41
CA TYR A 65 17.84 -24.00 14.25
C TYR A 65 16.85 -25.16 14.53
N GLY A 66 15.62 -25.10 13.97
CA GLY A 66 14.67 -26.22 13.94
C GLY A 66 13.82 -26.46 15.21
N GLY A 67 13.76 -25.53 16.17
CA GLY A 67 13.20 -25.79 17.51
C GLY A 67 11.99 -24.95 17.95
N LEU A 68 11.04 -24.60 17.07
CA LEU A 68 9.82 -23.89 17.49
C LEU A 68 8.65 -24.88 17.65
N SER A 69 8.07 -24.95 18.86
CA SER A 69 6.74 -25.55 19.07
C SER A 69 5.67 -24.61 18.52
N THR A 70 4.71 -25.18 17.80
CA THR A 70 3.61 -24.47 17.15
C THR A 70 2.26 -24.82 17.77
N ASP A 71 2.25 -25.48 18.93
CA ASP A 71 1.04 -26.08 19.51
C ASP A 71 -0.02 -25.02 19.88
N ASP A 72 0.42 -23.81 20.26
CA ASP A 72 -0.45 -22.67 20.58
C ASP A 72 -0.72 -21.73 19.39
N TRP A 73 -0.23 -22.05 18.20
CA TRP A 73 -0.38 -21.15 17.04
C TRP A 73 -1.76 -21.29 16.41
N MET A 74 -2.31 -20.14 16.01
CA MET A 74 -3.52 -20.11 15.19
C MET A 74 -3.25 -20.85 13.89
N GLN A 75 -3.98 -21.95 13.66
CA GLN A 75 -3.77 -22.86 12.53
C GLN A 75 -4.01 -22.18 11.17
N GLU A 76 -4.84 -21.14 11.15
CA GLU A 76 -5.14 -20.36 9.95
C GLU A 76 -5.12 -18.86 10.26
N GLY A 77 -4.38 -18.08 9.47
CA GLY A 77 -4.37 -16.61 9.58
C GLY A 77 -5.39 -15.96 8.63
N LEU A 78 -5.72 -14.69 8.90
CA LEU A 78 -6.72 -13.92 8.14
C LEU A 78 -6.55 -13.98 6.61
N LEU A 79 -5.32 -13.86 6.09
CA LEU A 79 -5.10 -13.89 4.63
C LEU A 79 -5.51 -15.24 4.03
N ASN A 80 -5.12 -16.34 4.67
CA ASN A 80 -5.47 -17.67 4.20
C ASN A 80 -6.98 -17.91 4.29
N PHE A 81 -7.60 -17.49 5.40
CA PHE A 81 -9.06 -17.55 5.58
C PHE A 81 -9.82 -16.76 4.50
N MET A 82 -9.31 -15.59 4.12
CA MET A 82 -9.87 -14.77 3.04
C MET A 82 -9.56 -15.30 1.62
N GLY A 83 -8.89 -16.46 1.51
CA GLY A 83 -8.54 -17.09 0.23
C GLY A 83 -7.30 -16.52 -0.45
N TYR A 84 -6.49 -15.70 0.22
CA TYR A 84 -5.24 -15.22 -0.36
C TYR A 84 -4.24 -16.37 -0.48
N LYS A 85 -4.01 -16.81 -1.73
CA LYS A 85 -3.11 -17.91 -2.04
C LYS A 85 -2.18 -17.59 -3.20
N VAL A 86 -0.90 -17.90 -3.06
CA VAL A 86 0.14 -17.74 -4.08
C VAL A 86 0.75 -19.10 -4.42
N GLY A 87 1.25 -19.27 -5.64
CA GLY A 87 1.86 -20.51 -6.12
C GLY A 87 1.56 -20.76 -7.59
N ASN A 88 2.30 -21.68 -8.22
CA ASN A 88 2.12 -22.00 -9.64
C ASN A 88 0.99 -23.00 -9.89
N THR A 89 0.71 -23.90 -8.93
CA THR A 89 -0.26 -25.00 -9.10
C THR A 89 -1.63 -24.66 -8.54
N GLU A 90 -1.69 -24.06 -7.35
CA GLU A 90 -2.94 -23.76 -6.64
C GLU A 90 -3.03 -22.27 -6.21
N GLY A 91 -2.29 -21.39 -6.88
CA GLY A 91 -2.31 -19.96 -6.57
C GLY A 91 -3.49 -19.26 -7.23
N GLU A 92 -4.08 -18.30 -6.54
CA GLU A 92 -5.11 -17.44 -7.11
C GLU A 92 -4.52 -16.54 -8.20
N SER A 93 -5.36 -16.10 -9.15
CA SER A 93 -4.92 -15.14 -10.18
C SER A 93 -4.42 -13.83 -9.56
N GLN A 94 -3.51 -13.12 -10.24
CA GLN A 94 -2.99 -11.84 -9.75
C GLN A 94 -4.12 -10.86 -9.40
N ARG A 95 -5.13 -10.76 -10.27
CA ARG A 95 -6.25 -9.83 -10.06
C ARG A 95 -7.07 -10.18 -8.82
N VAL A 96 -7.34 -11.46 -8.58
CA VAL A 96 -8.06 -11.93 -7.39
C VAL A 96 -7.25 -11.64 -6.13
N ARG A 97 -5.94 -11.93 -6.13
CA ARG A 97 -5.05 -11.63 -4.99
C ARG A 97 -5.03 -10.14 -4.65
N GLU A 98 -4.92 -9.27 -5.65
CA GLU A 98 -4.95 -7.82 -5.46
C GLU A 98 -6.29 -7.34 -4.89
N LEU A 99 -7.42 -7.92 -5.34
CA LEU A 99 -8.74 -7.61 -4.81
C LEU A 99 -8.88 -8.05 -3.36
N ILE A 100 -8.45 -9.26 -3.00
CA ILE A 100 -8.48 -9.74 -1.62
C ILE A 100 -7.65 -8.81 -0.71
N LEU A 101 -6.45 -8.43 -1.13
CA LEU A 101 -5.61 -7.49 -0.38
C LEU A 101 -6.27 -6.11 -0.23
N ALA A 102 -6.92 -5.61 -1.29
CA ALA A 102 -7.65 -4.35 -1.26
C ALA A 102 -8.86 -4.39 -0.31
N GLU A 103 -9.61 -5.49 -0.29
CA GLU A 103 -10.73 -5.70 0.64
C GLU A 103 -10.25 -5.80 2.09
N ILE A 104 -9.17 -6.53 2.36
CA ILE A 104 -8.58 -6.59 3.72
C ILE A 104 -8.07 -5.21 4.16
N PHE A 105 -7.52 -4.43 3.24
CA PHE A 105 -6.99 -3.11 3.55
C PHE A 105 -8.10 -2.08 3.80
N ASN A 106 -9.10 -1.98 2.92
CA ASN A 106 -10.11 -0.91 2.93
C ASN A 106 -11.42 -1.31 3.63
N GLY A 107 -11.69 -2.60 3.76
CA GLY A 107 -12.95 -3.13 4.26
C GLY A 107 -12.95 -3.51 5.73
N SER A 108 -14.13 -3.91 6.20
CA SER A 108 -14.31 -4.55 7.50
C SER A 108 -13.79 -5.98 7.48
N LEU A 109 -13.18 -6.41 8.59
CA LEU A 109 -12.72 -7.80 8.73
C LEU A 109 -13.87 -8.70 9.17
N PRO A 110 -13.93 -9.95 8.68
CA PRO A 110 -14.90 -10.92 9.16
C PRO A 110 -14.67 -11.17 10.66
N PRO A 111 -15.72 -11.14 11.52
CA PRO A 111 -15.60 -11.32 12.96
C PRO A 111 -15.47 -12.81 13.36
N VAL A 112 -14.61 -13.54 12.65
CA VAL A 112 -14.38 -14.99 12.83
C VAL A 112 -13.15 -15.31 13.68
N PHE A 113 -12.33 -14.30 13.98
CA PHE A 113 -11.13 -14.41 14.81
C PHE A 113 -11.34 -13.74 16.18
N PRO A 114 -10.53 -14.10 17.20
CA PRO A 114 -10.55 -13.44 18.49
C PRO A 114 -10.40 -11.92 18.36
N LYS A 115 -11.11 -11.17 19.21
CA LYS A 115 -11.13 -9.70 19.15
C LYS A 115 -9.72 -9.10 19.28
N GLN A 116 -8.87 -9.65 20.15
CA GLN A 116 -7.48 -9.19 20.31
C GLN A 116 -6.69 -9.33 19.02
N TYR A 117 -6.82 -10.47 18.32
CA TYR A 117 -6.16 -10.69 17.03
C TYR A 117 -6.64 -9.69 15.97
N LEU A 118 -7.95 -9.45 15.86
CA LEU A 118 -8.50 -8.48 14.91
C LEU A 118 -8.08 -7.04 15.22
N GLN A 119 -7.85 -6.70 16.49
CA GLN A 119 -7.35 -5.38 16.89
C GLN A 119 -5.93 -5.10 16.38
N GLU A 120 -5.08 -6.12 16.24
CA GLU A 120 -3.72 -5.98 15.68
C GLU A 120 -3.74 -5.52 14.22
N TRP A 121 -4.84 -5.73 13.49
CA TRP A 121 -4.99 -5.26 12.12
C TRP A 121 -5.31 -3.75 12.05
N GLY A 122 -5.65 -3.09 13.15
CA GLY A 122 -5.95 -1.65 13.16
C GLY A 122 -7.23 -1.29 12.38
N LEU A 123 -7.43 0.00 12.08
CA LEU A 123 -8.60 0.49 11.34
C LEU A 123 -8.45 0.30 9.82
N PRO A 124 -9.56 0.24 9.06
CA PRO A 124 -9.50 0.23 7.60
C PRO A 124 -8.70 1.41 7.05
N SER A 125 -7.96 1.16 5.96
CA SER A 125 -7.13 2.13 5.24
C SER A 125 -6.06 2.85 6.12
N SER A 126 -5.65 2.24 7.23
CA SER A 126 -4.65 2.78 8.15
C SER A 126 -3.23 2.26 7.87
N SER A 127 -2.21 2.98 8.34
CA SER A 127 -0.81 2.53 8.33
C SER A 127 -0.63 1.20 9.06
N VAL A 128 -1.29 1.01 10.20
CA VAL A 128 -1.29 -0.23 10.99
C VAL A 128 -1.82 -1.40 10.16
N ARG A 129 -2.92 -1.20 9.44
CA ARG A 129 -3.51 -2.23 8.56
C ARG A 129 -2.55 -2.62 7.44
N LEU A 130 -1.93 -1.63 6.81
CA LEU A 130 -0.95 -1.86 5.75
C LEU A 130 0.30 -2.56 6.28
N GLN A 131 0.77 -2.20 7.47
CA GLN A 131 1.90 -2.84 8.14
C GLN A 131 1.60 -4.31 8.42
N LYS A 132 0.44 -4.62 9.00
CA LYS A 132 0.06 -6.01 9.30
C LYS A 132 -0.04 -6.87 8.05
N LEU A 133 -0.57 -6.31 6.96
CA LEU A 133 -0.57 -6.93 5.63
C LEU A 133 0.85 -7.23 5.14
N ALA A 134 1.74 -6.24 5.19
CA ALA A 134 3.12 -6.37 4.74
C ALA A 134 3.87 -7.43 5.57
N GLU A 135 3.68 -7.44 6.89
CA GLU A 135 4.29 -8.40 7.80
C GLU A 135 3.86 -9.83 7.51
N ALA A 136 2.56 -10.04 7.26
CA ALA A 136 2.01 -11.35 6.89
C ALA A 136 2.61 -11.86 5.57
N ILE A 137 2.62 -11.03 4.53
CA ILE A 137 3.19 -11.39 3.21
C ILE A 137 4.70 -11.69 3.33
N ALA A 138 5.44 -10.88 4.09
CA ALA A 138 6.85 -11.10 4.31
C ALA A 138 7.11 -12.40 5.08
N ALA A 139 6.28 -12.73 6.08
CA ALA A 139 6.34 -14.00 6.80
C ALA A 139 6.11 -15.19 5.87
N PHE A 140 5.08 -15.16 5.03
CA PHE A 140 4.82 -16.21 4.04
C PHE A 140 6.01 -16.40 3.08
N THR A 141 6.61 -15.29 2.65
CA THR A 141 7.79 -15.32 1.77
C THR A 141 8.99 -15.98 2.48
N ARG A 142 9.28 -15.60 3.74
CA ARG A 142 10.36 -16.22 4.52
C ARG A 142 10.12 -17.72 4.74
N ASN A 143 8.89 -18.12 5.05
CA ASN A 143 8.51 -19.52 5.25
C ASN A 143 8.60 -20.33 3.94
N ALA A 144 8.24 -19.74 2.81
CA ALA A 144 8.40 -20.37 1.50
C ALA A 144 9.88 -20.57 1.13
N LYS A 145 10.76 -19.60 1.44
CA LYS A 145 12.21 -19.73 1.23
C LYS A 145 12.80 -20.87 2.04
N ARG A 146 12.49 -20.94 3.34
CA ARG A 146 12.99 -22.00 4.23
C ARG A 146 12.52 -23.41 3.88
N ARG A 147 11.38 -23.55 3.19
CA ARG A 147 10.88 -24.86 2.71
C ARG A 147 11.65 -25.40 1.50
N ARG A 148 12.43 -24.57 0.81
CA ARG A 148 13.23 -24.94 -0.37
C ARG A 148 14.70 -25.24 -0.03
N ASP A 149 15.11 -24.98 1.21
CA ASP A 149 16.44 -25.29 1.74
C ASP A 149 16.49 -26.70 2.35
#